data_AF-A0A7C1ZLA9-F1
#
_entry.id   AF-A0A7C1ZLA9-F1
#
_cell.length_a   1.000
_cell.length_b   1.000
_cell.length_c   1.000
_cell.angle_alpha   90.00
_cell.angle_beta   90.00
_cell.angle_gamma   90.00
#
_symmetry.space_group_name_H-M   'P 1'
#
loop_
_entity.id
_entity.type
_entity.pdbx_description
1 polymer ?
#
loop_
_entity_poly.entity_id
_entity_poly.type
_entity_poly.pdbx_seq_one_letter_code
_entity_poly.pdbx_strand_id
1 'polypeptide(L)'
;MKRESIALLIILFFLCPLCVKASTLKWDTLTNFLESRFPPTFKKMSQIKEKYKDRVVFRFKGKAPKRGTEYLVLSAEPNVPLYLQRPAGVIRVESIFGEEALAQVMAVLGQKIAVGDNIVVPSAPVIYLYTNIKDKDVFEPYQSLRDKLLEKNYEVVEIKGNKVIPATDRYGIVIRLEGGKNYLVCKVQSLYSKDTLFAQTIKYPQAIATEAPVGQNIILAARQPVVVPTAPTVPVTQAPPATTPQAGTFRQAQVPSSTVSDFKKAMASVEHNFYRVREDYKRFVICEVDGDRTPDFVFLNDRGIFRYTLHDNQLEYIDKYTFNNNDIVALHLHTMDLDGDGKDELIVTLAEKLIVLDKKDSRLVSLILTHEGTAYAPMANQLPYYLRVIQDRAGKKVLLAQRKGKYEPFDGDIYQLEWDSGAGSITAPVIYEPARDIYSVYQFNLVPDNPQHVIILEPNHYINGYFTPEERVDATSDTDFGPFKEFPYPIRLEKDEYRGGFDKKTFKFAFAPRRFELHLEYDAQSFLINKEREPQTLAGKIKTVIKQGKGKDSIAAVKWIGNQIPTTWESKRISKDLLDFSFLHQGTKDMLFVLVRDQKGYAVETIQ
;
A
#
# COMPACT_ATOMS: atom_id res chain seq x y z
N MET A 1 24.59 -70.26 -47.05
CA MET A 1 24.01 -71.39 -46.30
C MET A 1 24.56 -71.34 -44.88
N LYS A 2 23.67 -71.43 -43.86
CA LYS A 2 23.93 -71.48 -42.39
C LYS A 2 24.19 -70.12 -41.72
N ARG A 3 23.25 -69.62 -40.88
CA ARG A 3 23.01 -69.91 -39.43
C ARG A 3 24.15 -69.41 -38.56
N GLU A 4 23.99 -68.79 -37.39
CA GLU A 4 22.90 -68.29 -36.54
C GLU A 4 23.66 -67.53 -35.43
N SER A 5 23.19 -66.37 -34.97
CA SER A 5 23.38 -65.88 -33.58
C SER A 5 22.60 -64.58 -33.41
N ILE A 6 21.41 -64.70 -32.85
CA ILE A 6 20.59 -63.60 -32.35
C ILE A 6 21.09 -63.29 -30.93
N ALA A 7 21.68 -62.12 -30.74
CA ALA A 7 21.88 -61.53 -29.42
C ALA A 7 21.04 -60.26 -29.33
N LEU A 8 20.05 -60.33 -28.44
CA LEU A 8 19.06 -59.32 -28.11
C LEU A 8 19.76 -58.10 -27.48
N LEU A 9 19.92 -57.00 -28.24
CA LEU A 9 20.36 -55.72 -27.69
C LEU A 9 19.13 -54.93 -27.22
N ILE A 10 18.82 -55.04 -25.93
CA ILE A 10 17.88 -54.14 -25.24
C ILE A 10 18.50 -52.74 -25.26
N ILE A 11 17.93 -51.84 -26.06
CA ILE A 11 18.21 -50.41 -25.98
C ILE A 11 17.62 -49.91 -24.67
N LEU A 12 18.45 -49.85 -23.62
CA LEU A 12 18.16 -49.10 -22.42
C LEU A 12 18.19 -47.62 -22.80
N PHE A 13 17.01 -47.03 -23.05
CA PHE A 13 16.81 -45.60 -22.98
C PHE A 13 17.05 -45.18 -21.51
N PHE A 14 18.31 -44.91 -21.15
CA PHE A 14 18.59 -44.06 -20.01
C PHE A 14 18.07 -42.66 -20.39
N LEU A 15 16.88 -42.34 -19.88
CA LEU A 15 16.47 -40.97 -19.63
C LEU A 15 17.53 -40.35 -18.71
N CYS A 16 18.57 -39.79 -19.32
CA CYS A 16 19.38 -38.77 -18.69
C CYS A 16 18.39 -37.66 -18.30
N PRO A 17 18.22 -37.31 -17.01
CA PRO A 17 17.57 -36.06 -16.70
C PRO A 17 18.43 -35.00 -17.39
N LEU A 18 17.82 -34.19 -18.27
CA LEU A 18 18.46 -32.96 -18.71
C LEU A 18 18.83 -32.22 -17.43
N CYS A 19 20.12 -32.26 -17.10
CA CYS A 19 20.71 -31.37 -16.12
C CYS A 19 20.60 -29.98 -16.76
N VAL A 20 19.49 -29.30 -16.47
CA VAL A 20 19.29 -27.90 -16.83
C VAL A 20 20.42 -27.14 -16.14
N LYS A 21 21.32 -26.58 -16.95
CA LYS A 21 22.41 -25.72 -16.48
C LYS A 21 21.83 -24.69 -15.51
N ALA A 22 22.49 -24.55 -14.36
CA ALA A 22 22.16 -23.61 -13.31
C ALA A 22 21.86 -22.21 -13.90
N SER A 23 20.66 -21.71 -13.64
CA SER A 23 20.40 -20.28 -13.74
C SER A 23 21.27 -19.61 -12.69
N THR A 24 22.32 -18.89 -13.12
CA THR A 24 23.15 -18.10 -12.19
C THR A 24 22.38 -16.86 -11.77
N LEU A 25 21.35 -17.05 -10.91
CA LEU A 25 20.74 -15.93 -10.21
C LEU A 25 21.83 -15.24 -9.39
N LYS A 26 22.06 -13.97 -9.68
CA LYS A 26 23.03 -13.14 -8.97
C LYS A 26 22.34 -12.39 -7.86
N TRP A 27 22.77 -12.64 -6.63
CA TRP A 27 22.28 -11.97 -5.42
C TRP A 27 23.08 -10.71 -5.06
N ASP A 28 23.93 -10.24 -5.97
CA ASP A 28 24.83 -9.11 -5.74
C ASP A 28 24.07 -7.85 -5.29
N THR A 29 22.92 -7.55 -5.93
CA THR A 29 22.09 -6.40 -5.57
C THR A 29 21.59 -6.48 -4.12
N LEU A 30 21.10 -7.66 -3.70
CA LEU A 30 20.67 -7.90 -2.33
C LEU A 30 21.84 -7.80 -1.36
N THR A 31 22.99 -8.43 -1.65
CA THR A 31 24.13 -8.41 -0.74
C THR A 31 24.73 -7.01 -0.62
N ASN A 32 24.80 -6.26 -1.72
CA ASN A 32 25.25 -4.87 -1.71
C ASN A 32 24.29 -4.00 -0.89
N PHE A 33 22.98 -4.22 -1.01
CA PHE A 33 22.00 -3.56 -0.16
C PHE A 33 22.25 -3.87 1.33
N LEU A 34 22.37 -5.15 1.70
CA LEU A 34 22.59 -5.56 3.09
C LEU A 34 23.90 -4.98 3.65
N GLU A 35 25.00 -5.03 2.89
CA GLU A 35 26.30 -4.48 3.30
C GLU A 35 26.28 -2.95 3.43
N SER A 36 25.57 -2.26 2.53
CA SER A 36 25.42 -0.81 2.61
C SER A 36 24.59 -0.37 3.81
N ARG A 37 23.62 -1.19 4.22
CA ARG A 37 22.66 -0.88 5.28
C ARG A 37 23.15 -1.31 6.66
N PHE A 38 23.86 -2.43 6.74
CA PHE A 38 24.31 -3.06 7.98
C PHE A 38 25.84 -3.14 7.98
N PRO A 39 26.54 -2.16 8.57
CA PRO A 39 28.00 -2.19 8.65
C PRO A 39 28.50 -3.41 9.43
N PRO A 40 29.76 -3.85 9.22
CA PRO A 40 30.33 -5.03 9.89
C PRO A 40 30.45 -4.86 11.41
N THR A 41 30.49 -3.61 11.90
CA THR A 41 30.50 -3.28 13.31
C THR A 41 29.49 -2.17 13.61
N PHE A 42 28.94 -2.15 14.82
CA PHE A 42 28.02 -1.11 15.23
C PHE A 42 28.65 0.27 15.05
N LYS A 43 27.95 1.15 14.35
CA LYS A 43 28.34 2.56 14.24
C LYS A 43 27.56 3.36 15.28
N LYS A 44 28.25 3.80 16.35
CA LYS A 44 27.64 4.68 17.36
C LYS A 44 27.22 6.00 16.71
N MET A 45 25.95 6.34 16.90
CA MET A 45 25.35 7.59 16.45
C MET A 45 25.25 8.58 17.60
N SER A 46 24.73 8.13 18.75
CA SER A 46 24.40 8.99 19.88
C SER A 46 24.15 8.16 21.15
N GLN A 47 23.62 8.80 22.19
CA GLN A 47 23.03 8.21 23.38
C GLN A 47 21.65 8.80 23.64
N ILE A 48 20.78 8.03 24.28
CA ILE A 48 19.47 8.51 24.74
C ILE A 48 19.69 9.61 25.77
N LYS A 49 19.18 10.81 25.47
CA LYS A 49 19.22 11.98 26.34
C LYS A 49 18.03 11.98 27.30
N GLU A 50 16.84 11.71 26.77
CA GLU A 50 15.59 11.72 27.53
C GLU A 50 14.73 10.53 27.09
N LYS A 51 13.92 10.02 28.03
CA LYS A 51 12.95 8.96 27.76
C LYS A 51 11.64 9.29 28.46
N TYR A 52 10.56 9.23 27.70
CA TYR A 52 9.20 9.36 28.22
C TYR A 52 8.31 8.29 27.58
N LYS A 53 7.82 7.35 28.38
CA LYS A 53 7.02 6.19 27.93
C LYS A 53 7.75 5.41 26.82
N ASP A 54 7.13 5.34 25.64
CA ASP A 54 7.59 4.70 24.40
C ASP A 54 8.35 5.67 23.49
N ARG A 55 8.75 6.85 23.98
CA ARG A 55 9.49 7.84 23.21
C ARG A 55 10.85 8.13 23.83
N VAL A 56 11.83 8.34 22.97
CA VAL A 56 13.20 8.71 23.36
C VAL A 56 13.64 9.94 22.56
N VAL A 57 14.42 10.80 23.20
CA VAL A 57 15.09 11.92 22.54
C VAL A 57 16.59 11.67 22.59
N PHE A 58 17.28 11.94 21.50
CA PHE A 58 18.74 11.86 21.44
C PHE A 58 19.32 12.99 20.60
N ARG A 59 20.55 13.39 20.91
CA ARG A 59 21.26 14.44 20.18
C ARG A 59 22.27 13.84 19.23
N PHE A 60 22.18 14.13 17.94
CA PHE A 60 23.15 13.64 16.96
C PHE A 60 24.17 14.73 16.60
N LYS A 61 25.36 14.33 16.17
CA LYS A 61 26.39 15.22 15.63
C LYS A 61 26.71 14.83 14.20
N GLY A 62 26.81 15.81 13.30
CA GLY A 62 27.09 15.59 11.88
C GLY A 62 25.83 15.29 11.06
N LYS A 63 25.86 14.27 10.20
CA LYS A 63 24.75 13.96 9.29
C LYS A 63 23.49 13.58 10.08
N ALA A 64 22.43 14.37 9.92
CA ALA A 64 21.16 14.12 10.58
C ALA A 64 20.60 12.72 10.26
N PRO A 65 20.01 12.03 11.26
CA PRO A 65 19.28 10.80 10.99
C PRO A 65 18.10 11.11 10.06
N LYS A 66 17.60 10.11 9.32
CA LYS A 66 16.40 10.28 8.50
C LYS A 66 15.17 9.85 9.30
N ARG A 67 14.06 10.58 9.15
CA ARG A 67 12.73 10.14 9.64
C ARG A 67 12.40 8.74 9.08
N GLY A 68 11.71 7.93 9.88
CA GLY A 68 11.36 6.55 9.54
C GLY A 68 12.52 5.57 9.67
N THR A 69 13.77 6.03 9.88
CA THR A 69 14.93 5.14 10.05
C THR A 69 14.90 4.46 11.40
N GLU A 70 15.11 3.16 11.39
CA GLU A 70 15.29 2.35 12.58
C GLU A 70 16.75 2.33 13.05
N TYR A 71 16.95 2.43 14.36
CA TYR A 71 18.24 2.28 15.01
C TYR A 71 18.15 1.26 16.14
N LEU A 72 19.27 0.60 16.40
CA LEU A 72 19.41 -0.30 17.55
C LEU A 72 19.85 0.50 18.77
N VAL A 73 19.22 0.22 19.89
CA VAL A 73 19.62 0.71 21.20
C VAL A 73 20.40 -0.38 21.91
N LEU A 74 21.64 -0.08 22.27
CA LEU A 74 22.51 -0.91 23.10
C LEU A 74 22.61 -0.30 24.50
N SER A 75 22.78 -1.13 25.52
CA SER A 75 23.12 -0.63 26.86
C SER A 75 24.37 0.24 26.85
N ALA A 76 24.51 1.04 27.90
CA ALA A 76 25.73 1.78 28.21
C ALA A 76 26.38 1.29 29.52
N GLU A 77 26.73 0.00 29.58
CA GLU A 77 27.45 -0.58 30.70
C GLU A 77 28.88 0.02 30.79
N PRO A 78 29.32 0.53 31.95
CA PRO A 78 30.65 1.10 32.12
C PRO A 78 31.75 0.08 31.81
N ASN A 79 32.83 0.53 31.15
CA ASN A 79 33.99 -0.31 30.81
C ASN A 79 33.70 -1.52 29.89
N VAL A 80 32.50 -1.60 29.29
CA VAL A 80 32.16 -2.62 28.30
C VAL A 80 32.26 -2.02 26.89
N PRO A 81 33.10 -2.57 26.00
CA PRO A 81 33.18 -2.14 24.60
C PRO A 81 31.82 -2.17 23.90
N LEU A 82 31.58 -1.24 22.96
CA LEU A 82 30.28 -1.08 22.29
C LEU A 82 29.74 -2.39 21.66
N TYR A 83 30.61 -3.23 21.11
CA TYR A 83 30.24 -4.49 20.47
C TYR A 83 29.86 -5.60 21.45
N LEU A 84 30.14 -5.44 22.76
CA LEU A 84 29.72 -6.35 23.83
C LEU A 84 28.52 -5.82 24.61
N GLN A 85 28.06 -4.60 24.32
CA GLN A 85 26.88 -4.03 24.95
C GLN A 85 25.63 -4.80 24.53
N ARG A 86 24.73 -5.06 25.48
CA ARG A 86 23.52 -5.87 25.24
C ARG A 86 22.45 -5.05 24.51
N PRO A 87 21.76 -5.61 23.51
CA PRO A 87 20.61 -4.96 22.88
C PRO A 87 19.48 -4.68 23.87
N ALA A 88 19.09 -3.41 23.97
CA ALA A 88 17.96 -2.96 24.79
C ALA A 88 16.67 -2.88 23.96
N GLY A 89 16.75 -2.38 22.72
CA GLY A 89 15.55 -2.27 21.89
C GLY A 89 15.80 -1.64 20.55
N VAL A 90 14.72 -1.43 19.81
CA VAL A 90 14.74 -0.81 18.48
C VAL A 90 13.90 0.46 18.55
N ILE A 91 14.43 1.53 17.98
CA ILE A 91 13.76 2.83 17.92
C ILE A 91 13.63 3.27 16.47
N ARG A 92 12.56 4.02 16.15
CA ARG A 92 12.31 4.60 14.83
C ARG A 92 12.19 6.12 14.94
N VAL A 93 12.95 6.85 14.14
CA VAL A 93 12.95 8.32 14.18
C VAL A 93 11.61 8.86 13.69
N GLU A 94 10.90 9.58 14.55
CA GLU A 94 9.62 10.20 14.23
C GLU A 94 9.78 11.65 13.75
N SER A 95 10.67 12.41 14.38
CA SER A 95 10.86 13.84 14.07
C SER A 95 12.26 14.31 14.48
N ILE A 96 12.70 15.40 13.87
CA ILE A 96 14.04 15.98 14.04
C ILE A 96 13.87 17.48 14.28
N PHE A 97 14.49 17.98 15.34
CA PHE A 97 14.45 19.38 15.76
C PHE A 97 15.86 19.87 16.04
N GLY A 98 16.44 20.62 15.09
CA GLY A 98 17.84 21.05 15.18
C GLY A 98 18.78 19.84 15.22
N GLU A 99 19.56 19.73 16.31
CA GLU A 99 20.47 18.60 16.54
C GLU A 99 19.86 17.46 17.36
N GLU A 100 18.56 17.53 17.69
CA GLU A 100 17.87 16.52 18.46
C GLU A 100 16.87 15.75 17.60
N ALA A 101 16.72 14.46 17.86
CA ALA A 101 15.76 13.59 17.20
C ALA A 101 14.86 12.93 18.25
N LEU A 102 13.56 12.96 17.99
CA LEU A 102 12.54 12.21 18.71
C LEU A 102 12.32 10.89 17.98
N ALA A 103 12.37 9.78 18.72
CA ALA A 103 12.14 8.45 18.18
C ALA A 103 11.16 7.66 19.05
N GLN A 104 10.36 6.82 18.40
CA GLN A 104 9.46 5.88 19.03
C GLN A 104 10.17 4.54 19.28
N VAL A 105 9.91 3.91 20.42
CA VAL A 105 10.36 2.56 20.75
C VAL A 105 9.47 1.55 20.02
N MET A 106 10.05 0.87 19.03
CA MET A 106 9.37 -0.15 18.24
C MET A 106 9.33 -1.50 18.94
N ALA A 107 10.41 -1.83 19.65
CA ALA A 107 10.53 -3.10 20.36
C ALA A 107 11.49 -2.99 21.54
N VAL A 108 11.19 -3.74 22.59
CA VAL A 108 12.13 -4.03 23.69
C VAL A 108 12.71 -5.41 23.44
N LEU A 109 14.04 -5.47 23.30
CA LEU A 109 14.79 -6.69 23.06
C LEU A 109 15.27 -7.25 24.41
N GLY A 110 16.57 -7.35 24.69
CA GLY A 110 17.06 -8.02 25.91
C GLY A 110 16.64 -7.37 27.23
N GLN A 111 16.53 -6.04 27.28
CA GLN A 111 16.36 -5.29 28.53
C GLN A 111 15.62 -3.97 28.32
N LYS A 112 15.20 -3.34 29.42
CA LYS A 112 14.53 -2.04 29.34
C LYS A 112 15.48 -0.98 28.80
N ILE A 113 15.01 -0.20 27.83
CA ILE A 113 15.70 0.99 27.33
C ILE A 113 15.79 2.04 28.45
N ALA A 114 16.98 2.60 28.68
CA ALA A 114 17.27 3.60 29.69
C ALA A 114 17.90 4.88 29.10
N VAL A 115 17.87 5.96 29.87
CA VAL A 115 18.62 7.19 29.54
C VAL A 115 20.12 6.87 29.62
N GLY A 116 20.89 7.36 28.65
CA GLY A 116 22.32 7.08 28.52
C GLY A 116 22.66 5.91 27.59
N ASP A 117 21.69 5.04 27.27
CA ASP A 117 21.90 3.91 26.35
C ASP A 117 22.36 4.39 24.97
N ASN A 118 23.24 3.61 24.34
CA ASN A 118 23.86 3.93 23.06
C ASN A 118 22.86 3.69 21.91
N ILE A 119 22.78 4.65 20.99
CA ILE A 119 22.05 4.51 19.73
C ILE A 119 23.06 4.22 18.64
N VAL A 120 22.84 3.13 17.92
CA VAL A 120 23.77 2.64 16.91
C VAL A 120 23.05 2.26 15.61
N VAL A 121 23.76 2.35 14.49
CA VAL A 121 23.37 1.62 13.29
C VAL A 121 23.59 0.13 13.56
N PRO A 122 22.56 -0.73 13.40
CA PRO A 122 22.69 -2.16 13.65
C PRO A 122 23.74 -2.78 12.72
N SER A 123 24.58 -3.68 13.26
CA SER A 123 25.50 -4.50 12.49
C SER A 123 24.96 -5.92 12.33
N ALA A 124 25.19 -6.53 11.16
CA ALA A 124 24.94 -7.95 10.88
C ALA A 124 23.65 -8.52 11.53
N PRO A 125 22.45 -8.19 10.99
CA PRO A 125 21.19 -8.66 11.56
C PRO A 125 21.07 -10.19 11.51
N VAL A 126 20.28 -10.74 12.44
CA VAL A 126 19.75 -12.10 12.26
C VAL A 126 18.76 -12.07 11.08
N ILE A 127 19.04 -12.89 10.08
CA ILE A 127 18.20 -12.99 8.89
C ILE A 127 17.18 -14.11 9.08
N TYR A 128 15.93 -13.71 9.17
CA TYR A 128 14.79 -14.60 9.14
C TYR A 128 14.42 -14.87 7.68
N LEU A 129 14.96 -15.95 7.11
CA LEU A 129 14.76 -16.32 5.72
C LEU A 129 13.46 -17.13 5.58
N TYR A 130 12.44 -16.47 5.04
CA TYR A 130 11.15 -17.06 4.74
C TYR A 130 11.06 -17.40 3.26
N THR A 131 10.37 -18.50 2.95
CA THR A 131 9.95 -18.81 1.59
C THR A 131 8.56 -19.45 1.58
N ASN A 132 7.80 -19.15 0.53
CA ASN A 132 6.56 -19.86 0.21
C ASN A 132 6.80 -21.04 -0.75
N ILE A 133 8.03 -21.30 -1.17
CA ILE A 133 8.38 -22.27 -2.21
C ILE A 133 8.36 -23.68 -1.60
N LYS A 134 7.67 -24.58 -2.29
CA LYS A 134 7.59 -25.99 -1.94
C LYS A 134 8.92 -26.68 -2.23
N ASP A 135 9.32 -27.59 -1.35
CA ASP A 135 10.56 -28.36 -1.50
C ASP A 135 11.80 -27.45 -1.63
N LYS A 136 11.82 -26.34 -0.87
CA LYS A 136 12.88 -25.31 -0.89
C LYS A 136 14.31 -25.86 -0.83
N ASP A 137 14.49 -27.02 -0.18
CA ASP A 137 15.78 -27.65 0.05
C ASP A 137 16.38 -28.24 -1.24
N VAL A 138 15.56 -28.42 -2.29
CA VAL A 138 16.00 -28.80 -3.65
C VAL A 138 15.82 -27.69 -4.67
N PHE A 139 15.32 -26.52 -4.27
CA PHE A 139 15.13 -25.37 -5.15
C PHE A 139 16.39 -24.51 -5.23
N GLU A 140 17.09 -24.55 -6.36
CA GLU A 140 18.41 -23.91 -6.53
C GLU A 140 18.43 -22.42 -6.14
N PRO A 141 17.46 -21.56 -6.54
CA PRO A 141 17.51 -20.15 -6.15
C PRO A 141 17.42 -19.91 -4.64
N TYR A 142 16.72 -20.79 -3.92
CA TYR A 142 16.66 -20.72 -2.46
C TYR A 142 17.98 -21.17 -1.82
N GLN A 143 18.56 -22.27 -2.33
CA GLN A 143 19.87 -22.74 -1.87
C GLN A 143 20.96 -21.69 -2.14
N SER A 144 21.03 -21.14 -3.35
CA SER A 144 22.03 -20.14 -3.70
C SER A 144 21.87 -18.85 -2.90
N LEU A 145 20.64 -18.41 -2.60
CA LEU A 145 20.41 -17.28 -1.71
C LEU A 145 20.91 -17.59 -0.30
N ARG A 146 20.49 -18.72 0.28
CA ARG A 146 20.89 -19.12 1.64
C ARG A 146 22.42 -19.22 1.73
N ASP A 147 23.04 -19.91 0.79
CA ASP A 147 24.48 -20.13 0.77
C ASP A 147 25.22 -18.80 0.58
N LYS A 148 24.69 -17.87 -0.22
CA LYS A 148 25.26 -16.52 -0.35
C LYS A 148 25.17 -15.71 0.93
N LEU A 149 24.07 -15.80 1.67
CA LEU A 149 23.93 -15.14 2.97
C LEU A 149 24.90 -15.72 4.01
N LEU A 150 25.09 -17.04 4.01
CA LEU A 150 26.07 -17.71 4.87
C LEU A 150 27.51 -17.37 4.48
N GLU A 151 27.84 -17.30 3.19
CA GLU A 151 29.15 -16.84 2.66
C GLU A 151 29.47 -15.42 3.15
N LYS A 152 28.45 -14.56 3.25
CA LYS A 152 28.55 -13.20 3.79
C LYS A 152 28.51 -13.13 5.32
N ASN A 153 28.61 -14.27 6.01
CA ASN A 153 28.62 -14.42 7.46
C ASN A 153 27.35 -13.90 8.17
N TYR A 154 26.21 -13.88 7.48
CA TYR A 154 24.94 -13.63 8.16
C TYR A 154 24.47 -14.86 8.89
N GLU A 155 23.91 -14.66 10.08
CA GLU A 155 23.14 -15.71 10.73
C GLU A 155 21.78 -15.85 10.05
N VAL A 156 21.48 -17.03 9.54
CA VAL A 156 20.24 -17.31 8.82
C VAL A 156 19.38 -18.27 9.64
N VAL A 157 18.19 -17.82 10.02
CA VAL A 157 17.13 -18.61 10.62
C VAL A 157 16.05 -18.84 9.58
N GLU A 158 15.93 -20.07 9.10
CA GLU A 158 14.91 -20.42 8.11
C GLU A 158 13.53 -20.52 8.76
N ILE A 159 12.52 -19.92 8.11
CA ILE A 159 11.13 -19.94 8.56
C ILE A 159 10.29 -20.71 7.53
N LYS A 160 9.52 -21.69 7.99
CA LYS A 160 8.59 -22.47 7.17
C LYS A 160 7.13 -22.14 7.51
N GLY A 161 6.32 -21.87 6.48
CA GLY A 161 4.85 -21.74 6.58
C GLY A 161 4.35 -20.68 7.57
N ASN A 162 3.20 -20.93 8.21
CA ASN A 162 2.52 -20.00 9.14
C ASN A 162 3.18 -19.86 10.52
N LYS A 163 4.47 -20.19 10.68
CA LYS A 163 5.08 -20.19 12.01
C LYS A 163 5.48 -18.80 12.48
N VAL A 164 5.19 -18.58 13.75
CA VAL A 164 5.49 -17.37 14.51
C VAL A 164 7.00 -17.27 14.72
N ILE A 165 7.61 -16.13 14.39
CA ILE A 165 9.00 -15.85 14.74
C ILE A 165 9.08 -15.75 16.27
N PRO A 166 9.92 -16.56 16.95
CA PRO A 166 10.07 -16.46 18.39
C PRO A 166 10.53 -15.05 18.80
N ALA A 167 10.11 -14.61 19.99
CA ALA A 167 10.63 -13.38 20.54
C ALA A 167 12.16 -13.48 20.67
N THR A 168 12.87 -12.57 20.01
CA THR A 168 14.33 -12.52 19.97
C THR A 168 14.84 -11.37 20.83
N ASP A 169 16.04 -11.51 21.38
CA ASP A 169 16.81 -10.45 22.06
C ASP A 169 17.83 -9.78 21.12
N ARG A 170 17.90 -10.22 19.85
CA ARG A 170 18.81 -9.70 18.84
C ARG A 170 18.06 -8.89 17.78
N TYR A 171 18.81 -8.00 17.12
CA TYR A 171 18.30 -7.26 15.99
C TYR A 171 18.12 -8.18 14.77
N GLY A 172 16.95 -8.14 14.12
CA GLY A 172 16.65 -9.03 13.01
C GLY A 172 15.83 -8.38 11.91
N ILE A 173 15.96 -8.97 10.71
CA ILE A 173 15.21 -8.60 9.51
C ILE A 173 14.60 -9.87 8.91
N VAL A 174 13.54 -9.71 8.13
CA VAL A 174 12.95 -10.82 7.37
C VAL A 174 13.39 -10.70 5.92
N ILE A 175 14.00 -11.75 5.37
CA ILE A 175 14.18 -11.88 3.93
C ILE A 175 13.14 -12.87 3.43
N ARG A 176 12.30 -12.45 2.49
CA ARG A 176 11.21 -13.24 1.92
C ARG A 176 11.60 -13.57 0.48
N LEU A 177 11.94 -14.83 0.20
CA LEU A 177 12.10 -15.34 -1.16
C LEU A 177 10.84 -16.09 -1.55
N GLU A 178 10.00 -15.48 -2.37
CA GLU A 178 8.70 -16.01 -2.71
C GLU A 178 8.58 -16.31 -4.20
N GLY A 179 8.09 -17.52 -4.53
CA GLY A 179 7.75 -17.92 -5.87
C GLY A 179 6.37 -17.41 -6.27
N GLY A 180 6.31 -16.79 -7.45
CA GLY A 180 5.11 -16.56 -8.23
C GLY A 180 5.03 -17.51 -9.43
N LYS A 181 4.10 -17.25 -10.34
CA LYS A 181 3.81 -18.14 -11.48
C LYS A 181 4.99 -18.26 -12.47
N ASN A 182 5.72 -17.15 -12.68
CA ASN A 182 6.85 -17.05 -13.60
C ASN A 182 7.93 -16.07 -13.08
N TYR A 183 8.00 -15.89 -11.77
CA TYR A 183 8.92 -14.97 -11.12
C TYR A 183 9.25 -15.39 -9.70
N LEU A 184 10.37 -14.89 -9.18
CA LEU A 184 10.78 -14.93 -7.78
C LEU A 184 10.81 -13.50 -7.25
N VAL A 185 10.21 -13.26 -6.09
CA VAL A 185 10.32 -11.98 -5.40
C VAL A 185 11.20 -12.18 -4.16
N CYS A 186 12.24 -11.38 -4.04
CA CYS A 186 13.09 -11.28 -2.86
C CYS A 186 12.81 -9.93 -2.17
N LYS A 187 12.26 -9.95 -0.95
CA LYS A 187 12.03 -8.73 -0.15
C LYS A 187 12.82 -8.78 1.15
N VAL A 188 13.41 -7.66 1.55
CA VAL A 188 13.91 -7.45 2.91
C VAL A 188 12.90 -6.58 3.66
N GLN A 189 12.47 -7.00 4.85
CA GLN A 189 11.53 -6.25 5.67
C GLN A 189 12.06 -6.08 7.10
N SER A 190 11.71 -4.97 7.74
CA SER A 190 11.90 -4.81 9.17
C SER A 190 11.08 -5.84 9.93
N LEU A 191 11.69 -6.49 10.93
CA LEU A 191 10.96 -7.36 11.83
C LEU A 191 9.95 -6.58 12.70
N TYR A 192 10.21 -5.29 12.91
CA TYR A 192 9.55 -4.42 13.90
C TYR A 192 8.49 -3.53 13.26
N SER A 193 8.86 -2.66 12.33
CA SER A 193 7.89 -1.81 11.62
C SER A 193 7.11 -2.53 10.52
N LYS A 194 7.61 -3.69 10.05
CA LYS A 194 7.14 -4.40 8.86
C LYS A 194 7.36 -3.65 7.54
N ASP A 195 8.06 -2.53 7.56
CA ASP A 195 8.43 -1.79 6.35
C ASP A 195 9.29 -2.66 5.44
N THR A 196 9.01 -2.59 4.14
CA THR A 196 9.91 -3.14 3.12
C THR A 196 11.12 -2.22 2.98
N LEU A 197 12.30 -2.77 3.18
CA LEU A 197 13.58 -2.05 3.08
C LEU A 197 14.23 -2.25 1.71
N PHE A 198 13.95 -3.39 1.07
CA PHE A 198 14.45 -3.77 -0.25
C PHE A 198 13.45 -4.72 -0.91
N ALA A 199 13.30 -4.63 -2.22
CA ALA A 199 12.59 -5.61 -3.03
C ALA A 199 13.35 -5.83 -4.33
N GLN A 200 13.31 -7.05 -4.83
CA GLN A 200 13.84 -7.42 -6.13
C GLN A 200 12.98 -8.53 -6.70
N THR A 201 12.48 -8.39 -7.92
CA THR A 201 11.82 -9.51 -8.61
C THR A 201 12.69 -10.02 -9.74
N ILE A 202 12.61 -11.32 -9.95
CA ILE A 202 13.48 -12.06 -10.86
C ILE A 202 12.59 -12.94 -11.71
N LYS A 203 12.55 -12.68 -13.01
CA LYS A 203 11.81 -13.52 -13.95
C LYS A 203 12.34 -14.95 -13.88
N TYR A 204 11.45 -15.90 -13.62
CA TYR A 204 11.79 -17.30 -13.47
C TYR A 204 10.92 -18.13 -14.43
N PRO A 205 11.51 -18.70 -15.50
CA PRO A 205 10.74 -19.22 -16.63
C PRO A 205 9.96 -20.50 -16.31
N GLN A 206 10.26 -21.15 -15.20
CA GLN A 206 9.62 -22.40 -14.78
C GLN A 206 8.55 -22.12 -13.72
N ALA A 207 7.47 -22.90 -13.74
CA ALA A 207 6.45 -22.82 -12.71
C ALA A 207 7.04 -23.23 -11.35
N ILE A 208 6.90 -22.36 -10.36
CA ILE A 208 7.42 -22.60 -9.01
C ILE A 208 6.31 -23.20 -8.16
N ALA A 209 6.55 -24.39 -7.61
CA ALA A 209 5.62 -24.98 -6.66
C ALA A 209 5.66 -24.20 -5.35
N THR A 210 4.49 -23.84 -4.79
CA THR A 210 4.40 -23.07 -3.55
C THR A 210 3.46 -23.71 -2.54
N GLU A 211 3.72 -23.46 -1.25
CA GLU A 211 2.97 -23.93 -0.09
C GLU A 211 2.08 -22.82 0.51
N ALA A 212 2.35 -21.57 0.16
CA ALA A 212 1.63 -20.38 0.61
C ALA A 212 1.57 -19.31 -0.49
N PRO A 213 0.59 -18.40 -0.48
CA PRO A 213 0.57 -17.27 -1.40
C PRO A 213 1.73 -16.31 -1.12
N VAL A 214 2.14 -15.57 -2.14
CA VAL A 214 3.07 -14.44 -2.01
C VAL A 214 2.47 -13.41 -1.05
N GLY A 215 3.28 -12.84 -0.16
CA GLY A 215 2.82 -11.83 0.80
C GLY A 215 2.10 -12.38 2.03
N GLN A 216 2.12 -13.70 2.27
CA GLN A 216 1.56 -14.29 3.49
C GLN A 216 2.13 -13.63 4.75
N ASN A 217 1.24 -13.22 5.66
CA ASN A 217 1.61 -12.55 6.90
C ASN A 217 2.49 -13.44 7.80
N ILE A 218 3.60 -12.88 8.28
CA ILE A 218 4.50 -13.52 9.25
C ILE A 218 4.31 -12.85 10.62
N ILE A 219 3.87 -13.63 11.59
CA ILE A 219 3.57 -13.15 12.96
C ILE A 219 4.86 -13.21 13.80
N LEU A 220 5.15 -12.14 14.55
CA LEU A 220 6.18 -12.15 15.60
C LEU A 220 5.52 -12.50 16.94
N ALA A 221 6.09 -13.43 17.70
CA ALA A 221 5.57 -13.80 19.00
C ALA A 221 5.70 -12.61 19.97
N ALA A 222 4.61 -12.28 20.65
CA ALA A 222 4.69 -11.38 21.80
C ALA A 222 5.49 -12.07 22.91
N ARG A 223 6.40 -11.35 23.57
CA ARG A 223 7.02 -11.84 24.81
C ARG A 223 5.93 -11.99 25.87
N GLN A 224 5.75 -13.19 26.40
CA GLN A 224 5.06 -13.34 27.67
C GLN A 224 5.88 -12.63 28.75
N PRO A 225 5.28 -11.78 29.61
CA PRO A 225 6.00 -11.21 30.72
C PRO A 225 6.55 -12.36 31.57
N VAL A 226 7.87 -12.37 31.80
CA VAL A 226 8.48 -13.30 32.76
C VAL A 226 7.82 -13.03 34.11
N VAL A 227 7.00 -13.97 34.56
CA VAL A 227 6.52 -13.99 35.94
C VAL A 227 7.75 -14.28 36.79
N VAL A 228 8.37 -13.22 37.30
CA VAL A 228 9.39 -13.36 38.34
C VAL A 228 8.64 -13.86 39.58
N PRO A 229 8.99 -15.03 40.15
CA PRO A 229 8.37 -15.47 41.39
C PRO A 229 8.65 -14.40 42.45
N THR A 230 7.59 -13.83 42.98
CA THR A 230 7.64 -12.86 44.08
C THR A 230 8.33 -13.51 45.27
N ALA A 231 9.48 -12.96 45.67
CA ALA A 231 10.09 -13.28 46.96
C ALA A 231 9.10 -12.96 48.10
N PRO A 232 9.09 -13.74 49.19
CA PRO A 232 8.13 -13.58 50.28
C PRO A 232 8.25 -12.20 50.92
N THR A 233 7.11 -11.52 51.04
CA THR A 233 6.97 -10.20 51.63
C THR A 233 7.07 -10.33 53.15
N VAL A 234 8.07 -9.67 53.74
CA VAL A 234 8.12 -9.43 55.19
C VAL A 234 7.11 -8.31 55.53
N PRO A 235 6.32 -8.39 56.60
CA PRO A 235 5.34 -7.35 56.93
C PRO A 235 6.07 -6.11 57.46
N VAL A 236 5.80 -4.95 56.85
CA VAL A 236 6.21 -3.66 57.43
C VAL A 236 5.04 -3.11 58.25
N THR A 237 5.34 -2.89 59.52
CA THR A 237 4.52 -2.30 60.57
C THR A 237 4.01 -0.91 60.20
N GLN A 238 2.78 -0.63 60.62
CA GLN A 238 2.02 0.60 60.42
C GLN A 238 2.72 1.86 60.99
N ALA A 239 2.53 2.99 60.31
CA ALA A 239 2.72 4.34 60.84
C ALA A 239 1.54 5.24 60.40
N PRO A 240 1.22 6.32 61.17
CA PRO A 240 -0.15 6.80 61.41
C PRO A 240 -0.69 7.82 60.38
N PRO A 241 -2.00 8.17 60.42
CA PRO A 241 -2.67 8.87 59.33
C PRO A 241 -2.46 10.39 59.39
N ALA A 242 -2.26 11.01 58.23
CA ALA A 242 -2.29 12.46 58.07
C ALA A 242 -3.27 12.85 56.95
N THR A 243 -4.44 13.32 57.40
CA THR A 243 -5.25 14.45 56.89
C THR A 243 -5.35 14.72 55.39
N THR A 244 -6.58 14.56 54.90
CA THR A 244 -7.14 15.06 53.64
C THR A 244 -7.10 16.59 53.54
N PRO A 245 -6.64 17.16 52.42
CA PRO A 245 -7.03 18.52 52.01
C PRO A 245 -8.22 18.49 51.06
N GLN A 246 -9.16 19.40 51.33
CA GLN A 246 -10.40 19.65 50.61
C GLN A 246 -10.19 20.11 49.16
N ALA A 247 -11.25 19.90 48.37
CA ALA A 247 -11.43 20.43 47.03
C ALA A 247 -11.24 21.96 46.98
N GLY A 248 -10.23 22.38 46.23
CA GLY A 248 -10.02 23.76 45.82
C GLY A 248 -10.48 23.97 44.38
N THR A 249 -11.37 24.93 44.19
CA THR A 249 -11.86 25.45 42.92
C THR A 249 -10.72 26.00 42.07
N PHE A 250 -10.55 25.46 40.85
CA PHE A 250 -9.63 26.03 39.87
C PHE A 250 -10.23 27.30 39.27
N ARG A 251 -9.67 28.45 39.64
CA ARG A 251 -9.83 29.72 38.91
C ARG A 251 -9.19 29.57 37.53
N GLN A 252 -9.94 29.90 36.49
CA GLN A 252 -9.43 30.12 35.14
C GLN A 252 -8.30 31.16 35.17
N ALA A 253 -7.12 30.78 34.67
CA ALA A 253 -6.07 31.74 34.36
C ALA A 253 -6.43 32.45 33.05
N GLN A 254 -6.63 33.76 33.14
CA GLN A 254 -6.74 34.67 32.00
C GLN A 254 -5.45 34.63 31.19
N VAL A 255 -5.55 34.28 29.92
CA VAL A 255 -4.50 34.51 28.92
C VAL A 255 -4.50 36.01 28.60
N PRO A 256 -3.36 36.74 28.67
CA PRO A 256 -3.32 38.14 28.30
C PRO A 256 -3.61 38.29 26.80
N SER A 257 -4.57 39.16 26.48
CA SER A 257 -4.81 39.63 25.13
C SER A 257 -3.66 40.55 24.70
N SER A 258 -2.82 40.09 23.77
CA SER A 258 -2.05 41.00 22.92
C SER A 258 -2.85 41.24 21.64
N THR A 259 -3.52 42.39 21.61
CA THR A 259 -4.04 43.01 20.39
C THR A 259 -2.88 43.30 19.43
N VAL A 260 -2.81 42.54 18.34
CA VAL A 260 -2.17 43.00 17.10
C VAL A 260 -3.31 43.29 16.14
N SER A 261 -3.55 44.58 15.91
CA SER A 261 -4.39 45.04 14.82
C SER A 261 -3.73 44.69 13.48
N ASP A 262 -4.57 44.52 12.47
CA ASP A 262 -4.20 44.39 11.05
C ASP A 262 -3.85 42.98 10.56
N PHE A 263 -4.86 42.10 10.61
CA PHE A 263 -5.04 41.13 9.53
C PHE A 263 -6.31 41.46 8.76
N LYS A 264 -6.13 41.69 7.45
CA LYS A 264 -7.20 41.90 6.48
C LYS A 264 -8.27 40.83 6.65
N LYS A 265 -9.52 41.31 6.63
CA LYS A 265 -10.78 40.54 6.54
C LYS A 265 -10.62 39.20 5.82
N ALA A 266 -11.15 38.18 6.48
CA ALA A 266 -11.40 36.83 6.00
C ALA A 266 -11.56 36.73 4.47
N MET A 267 -10.80 35.81 3.86
CA MET A 267 -11.18 35.25 2.56
C MET A 267 -12.65 34.79 2.67
N ALA A 268 -13.43 35.15 1.66
CA ALA A 268 -14.86 34.88 1.58
C ALA A 268 -15.19 33.45 2.02
N SER A 269 -16.29 33.31 2.78
CA SER A 269 -16.89 32.01 3.09
C SER A 269 -17.04 31.20 1.82
N VAL A 270 -16.23 30.14 1.66
CA VAL A 270 -16.44 29.15 0.60
C VAL A 270 -17.77 28.47 0.91
N GLU A 271 -18.72 28.55 -0.02
CA GLU A 271 -20.04 27.92 0.11
C GLU A 271 -19.85 26.41 0.34
N HIS A 272 -20.34 25.90 1.47
CA HIS A 272 -20.37 24.47 1.72
C HIS A 272 -21.53 23.88 0.93
N ASN A 273 -21.25 23.45 -0.29
CA ASN A 273 -22.24 22.89 -1.18
C ASN A 273 -22.47 21.41 -0.86
N PHE A 274 -23.73 21.01 -0.72
CA PHE A 274 -24.13 19.66 -0.33
C PHE A 274 -25.31 19.20 -1.18
N TYR A 275 -25.09 18.17 -1.99
CA TYR A 275 -26.05 17.67 -2.98
C TYR A 275 -26.39 16.22 -2.71
N ARG A 276 -27.66 15.94 -2.41
CA ARG A 276 -28.13 14.56 -2.31
C ARG A 276 -28.27 13.96 -3.70
N VAL A 277 -27.77 12.75 -3.84
CA VAL A 277 -27.89 11.97 -5.06
C VAL A 277 -28.79 10.77 -4.80
N ARG A 278 -29.58 10.40 -5.81
CA ARG A 278 -30.68 9.43 -5.64
C ARG A 278 -30.18 8.00 -5.53
N GLU A 279 -29.06 7.69 -6.16
CA GLU A 279 -28.57 6.32 -6.34
C GLU A 279 -27.31 6.04 -5.52
N ASP A 280 -26.97 4.77 -5.41
CA ASP A 280 -25.86 4.20 -4.65
C ASP A 280 -24.52 4.26 -5.41
N TYR A 281 -24.10 5.47 -5.74
CA TYR A 281 -22.88 5.71 -6.51
C TYR A 281 -21.60 5.26 -5.79
N LYS A 282 -20.65 4.79 -6.59
CA LYS A 282 -19.35 4.27 -6.12
C LYS A 282 -18.19 5.15 -6.54
N ARG A 283 -18.30 5.73 -7.73
CA ARG A 283 -17.28 6.58 -8.36
C ARG A 283 -17.96 7.76 -9.03
N PHE A 284 -17.25 8.85 -9.16
CA PHE A 284 -17.67 9.95 -10.03
C PHE A 284 -16.46 10.69 -10.60
N VAL A 285 -16.68 11.42 -11.68
CA VAL A 285 -15.72 12.34 -12.29
C VAL A 285 -16.44 13.63 -12.64
N ILE A 286 -15.69 14.72 -12.70
CA ILE A 286 -16.13 15.98 -13.28
C ILE A 286 -15.39 16.15 -14.60
N CYS A 287 -16.12 16.29 -15.70
CA CYS A 287 -15.56 16.30 -17.05
C CYS A 287 -16.43 17.08 -18.04
N GLU A 288 -15.95 17.20 -19.27
CA GLU A 288 -16.63 17.87 -20.38
C GLU A 288 -17.07 16.82 -21.41
N VAL A 289 -18.29 16.29 -21.36
CA VAL A 289 -18.66 15.14 -22.22
C VAL A 289 -19.34 15.52 -23.54
N ASP A 290 -19.96 16.70 -23.65
CA ASP A 290 -20.69 17.11 -24.86
C ASP A 290 -20.10 18.32 -25.60
N GLY A 291 -19.08 18.97 -25.03
CA GLY A 291 -18.31 20.04 -25.66
C GLY A 291 -18.94 21.43 -25.53
N ASP A 292 -19.94 21.60 -24.65
CA ASP A 292 -20.57 22.88 -24.37
C ASP A 292 -19.77 23.79 -23.41
N ARG A 293 -18.66 23.27 -22.87
CA ARG A 293 -17.74 23.92 -21.90
C ARG A 293 -18.30 24.06 -20.49
N THR A 294 -19.39 23.37 -20.18
CA THR A 294 -20.01 23.28 -18.87
C THR A 294 -19.61 21.96 -18.22
N PRO A 295 -19.05 22.00 -16.99
CA PRO A 295 -18.63 20.78 -16.33
C PRO A 295 -19.81 19.88 -15.97
N ASP A 296 -19.70 18.61 -16.35
CA ASP A 296 -20.62 17.55 -16.03
C ASP A 296 -20.15 16.72 -14.85
N PHE A 297 -21.10 16.36 -13.99
CA PHE A 297 -20.90 15.39 -12.91
C PHE A 297 -21.39 14.03 -13.39
N VAL A 298 -20.44 13.15 -13.67
CA VAL A 298 -20.73 11.80 -14.17
C VAL A 298 -20.50 10.79 -13.06
N PHE A 299 -21.55 10.05 -12.71
CA PHE A 299 -21.52 9.06 -11.63
C PHE A 299 -21.60 7.65 -12.15
N LEU A 300 -20.95 6.72 -11.46
CA LEU A 300 -20.96 5.29 -11.76
C LEU A 300 -21.47 4.47 -10.57
N ASN A 301 -22.41 3.55 -10.85
CA ASN A 301 -22.81 2.47 -9.94
C ASN A 301 -22.93 1.14 -10.70
N ASP A 302 -23.45 0.08 -10.05
CA ASP A 302 -23.56 -1.26 -10.66
C ASP A 302 -24.62 -1.35 -11.77
N ARG A 303 -25.49 -0.35 -11.91
CA ARG A 303 -26.54 -0.30 -12.95
C ARG A 303 -26.14 0.50 -14.18
N GLY A 304 -25.21 1.44 -14.05
CA GLY A 304 -24.88 2.31 -15.16
C GLY A 304 -24.12 3.56 -14.78
N ILE A 305 -24.11 4.48 -15.73
CA ILE A 305 -23.53 5.81 -15.66
C ILE A 305 -24.66 6.82 -15.71
N PHE A 306 -24.55 7.89 -14.92
CA PHE A 306 -25.57 8.90 -14.76
C PHE A 306 -24.91 10.27 -14.83
N ARG A 307 -25.36 11.09 -15.77
CA ARG A 307 -24.84 12.44 -16.01
C ARG A 307 -25.74 13.47 -15.32
N TYR A 308 -25.10 14.41 -14.65
CA TYR A 308 -25.75 15.56 -14.03
C TYR A 308 -24.99 16.82 -14.42
N THR A 309 -25.70 17.94 -14.51
CA THR A 309 -25.08 19.28 -14.55
C THR A 309 -25.34 20.01 -13.25
N LEU A 310 -24.44 20.93 -12.89
CA LEU A 310 -24.62 21.82 -11.76
C LEU A 310 -25.26 23.13 -12.24
N HIS A 311 -26.56 23.27 -12.02
CA HIS A 311 -27.33 24.47 -12.37
C HIS A 311 -28.00 25.05 -11.11
N ASP A 312 -27.90 26.36 -10.90
CA ASP A 312 -28.46 27.06 -9.73
C ASP A 312 -28.20 26.39 -8.37
N ASN A 313 -26.98 25.87 -8.18
CA ASN A 313 -26.59 25.13 -6.98
C ASN A 313 -27.43 23.87 -6.71
N GLN A 314 -27.85 23.19 -7.79
CA GLN A 314 -28.50 21.88 -7.76
C GLN A 314 -27.89 20.95 -8.81
N LEU A 315 -27.78 19.67 -8.48
CA LEU A 315 -27.42 18.64 -9.46
C LEU A 315 -28.68 18.21 -10.21
N GLU A 316 -28.79 18.66 -11.44
CA GLU A 316 -29.89 18.33 -12.35
C GLU A 316 -29.49 17.14 -13.22
N TYR A 317 -30.34 16.11 -13.25
CA TYR A 317 -30.11 14.91 -14.05
C TYR A 317 -30.28 15.23 -15.53
N ILE A 318 -29.31 14.81 -16.36
CA ILE A 318 -29.35 14.97 -17.81
C ILE A 318 -29.76 13.64 -18.46
N ASP A 319 -28.89 12.65 -18.39
CA ASP A 319 -29.06 11.37 -19.08
C ASP A 319 -28.33 10.22 -18.35
N LYS A 320 -28.40 9.02 -18.94
CA LYS A 320 -27.74 7.83 -18.41
C LYS A 320 -27.36 6.84 -19.49
N TYR A 321 -26.37 6.01 -19.18
CA TYR A 321 -26.07 4.77 -19.88
C TYR A 321 -26.32 3.59 -18.94
N THR A 322 -27.15 2.63 -19.33
CA THR A 322 -27.50 1.47 -18.48
C THR A 322 -26.71 0.24 -18.92
N PHE A 323 -26.17 -0.52 -17.97
CA PHE A 323 -25.50 -1.78 -18.26
C PHE A 323 -26.51 -2.88 -18.53
N ASN A 324 -26.22 -3.73 -19.53
CA ASN A 324 -27.13 -4.77 -19.97
C ASN A 324 -27.20 -6.01 -19.06
N ASN A 325 -26.41 -6.05 -17.96
CA ASN A 325 -26.32 -7.20 -17.06
C ASN A 325 -26.48 -6.78 -15.58
N ASN A 326 -27.26 -7.53 -14.81
CA ASN A 326 -27.48 -7.34 -13.38
C ASN A 326 -26.33 -7.83 -12.49
N ASP A 327 -25.39 -8.60 -13.03
CA ASP A 327 -24.24 -9.17 -12.30
C ASP A 327 -22.98 -8.29 -12.37
N ILE A 328 -23.12 -7.04 -12.79
CA ILE A 328 -22.02 -6.07 -12.90
C ILE A 328 -21.60 -5.54 -11.52
N VAL A 329 -20.30 -5.29 -11.40
CA VAL A 329 -19.68 -4.52 -10.33
C VAL A 329 -18.90 -3.39 -10.97
N ALA A 330 -19.32 -2.16 -10.70
CA ALA A 330 -18.57 -0.96 -11.03
C ALA A 330 -17.32 -0.85 -10.15
N LEU A 331 -16.15 -0.68 -10.77
CA LEU A 331 -14.86 -0.60 -10.07
C LEU A 331 -14.22 0.78 -10.15
N HIS A 332 -14.10 1.37 -11.35
CA HIS A 332 -13.45 2.67 -11.56
C HIS A 332 -14.05 3.45 -12.72
N LEU A 333 -13.98 4.78 -12.62
CA LEU A 333 -14.40 5.74 -13.63
C LEU A 333 -13.30 6.78 -13.81
N HIS A 334 -12.81 6.90 -15.04
CA HIS A 334 -11.86 7.90 -15.48
C HIS A 334 -12.40 8.63 -16.73
N THR A 335 -11.71 9.70 -17.10
CA THR A 335 -12.11 10.57 -18.20
C THR A 335 -10.89 11.11 -18.94
N MET A 336 -10.93 11.11 -20.26
CA MET A 336 -9.95 11.82 -21.11
C MET A 336 -10.51 11.99 -22.52
N ASP A 337 -10.18 13.10 -23.15
CA ASP A 337 -10.21 13.26 -24.61
C ASP A 337 -9.25 12.24 -25.25
N LEU A 338 -9.83 11.15 -25.74
CA LEU A 338 -9.12 9.97 -26.22
C LEU A 338 -8.96 10.00 -27.74
N ASP A 339 -9.94 10.54 -28.46
CA ASP A 339 -9.90 10.65 -29.92
C ASP A 339 -9.46 12.03 -30.44
N GLY A 340 -9.30 13.01 -29.56
CA GLY A 340 -8.80 14.35 -29.87
C GLY A 340 -9.88 15.30 -30.39
N ASP A 341 -11.16 15.00 -30.19
CA ASP A 341 -12.27 15.85 -30.65
C ASP A 341 -12.60 17.02 -29.70
N GLY A 342 -11.95 17.06 -28.52
CA GLY A 342 -12.12 18.10 -27.51
C GLY A 342 -13.22 17.82 -26.49
N LYS A 343 -13.89 16.67 -26.56
CA LYS A 343 -14.78 16.13 -25.51
C LYS A 343 -14.05 15.03 -24.77
N ASP A 344 -14.38 14.83 -23.50
CA ASP A 344 -13.84 13.73 -22.73
C ASP A 344 -14.68 12.44 -22.94
N GLU A 345 -14.02 11.37 -23.36
CA GLU A 345 -14.57 10.02 -23.25
C GLU A 345 -14.61 9.55 -21.80
N LEU A 346 -15.58 8.68 -21.49
CA LEU A 346 -15.68 7.99 -20.22
C LEU A 346 -15.02 6.62 -20.29
N ILE A 347 -14.05 6.39 -19.40
CA ILE A 347 -13.27 5.16 -19.31
C ILE A 347 -13.74 4.39 -18.07
N VAL A 348 -14.41 3.27 -18.31
CA VAL A 348 -15.19 2.57 -17.29
C VAL A 348 -14.60 1.19 -17.05
N THR A 349 -14.14 0.94 -15.83
CA THR A 349 -13.71 -0.39 -15.41
C THR A 349 -14.84 -1.14 -14.72
N LEU A 350 -15.25 -2.26 -15.32
CA LEU A 350 -16.33 -3.12 -14.83
C LEU A 350 -15.87 -4.55 -14.61
N ALA A 351 -16.45 -5.21 -13.62
CA ALA A 351 -16.32 -6.64 -13.39
C ALA A 351 -17.71 -7.31 -13.43
N GLU A 352 -17.87 -8.29 -14.29
CA GLU A 352 -19.04 -9.17 -14.34
C GLU A 352 -18.83 -10.36 -13.41
N LYS A 353 -19.75 -10.60 -12.47
CA LYS A 353 -19.72 -11.79 -11.63
C LYS A 353 -20.15 -13.01 -12.44
N LEU A 354 -19.45 -14.12 -12.23
CA LEU A 354 -19.78 -15.39 -12.87
C LEU A 354 -19.38 -16.58 -11.99
N ILE A 355 -19.81 -17.77 -12.38
CA ILE A 355 -19.40 -19.03 -11.78
C ILE A 355 -18.54 -19.78 -12.80
N VAL A 356 -17.32 -20.15 -12.40
CA VAL A 356 -16.39 -20.92 -13.22
C VAL A 356 -15.97 -22.17 -12.44
N LEU A 357 -16.35 -23.36 -12.93
CA LEU A 357 -16.09 -24.64 -12.28
C LEU A 357 -16.59 -24.66 -10.82
N ASP A 358 -17.86 -24.26 -10.62
CA ASP A 358 -18.51 -24.16 -9.30
C ASP A 358 -17.86 -23.17 -8.32
N LYS A 359 -16.98 -22.28 -8.80
CA LYS A 359 -16.36 -21.22 -8.01
C LYS A 359 -16.86 -19.85 -8.45
N LYS A 360 -17.20 -18.98 -7.49
CA LYS A 360 -17.48 -17.57 -7.80
C LYS A 360 -16.22 -16.89 -8.29
N ASP A 361 -16.32 -16.14 -9.38
CA ASP A 361 -15.24 -15.36 -9.97
C ASP A 361 -15.82 -14.07 -10.57
N SER A 362 -14.91 -13.23 -11.07
CA SER A 362 -15.25 -12.07 -11.88
C SER A 362 -14.44 -12.02 -13.17
N ARG A 363 -15.06 -11.55 -14.24
CA ARG A 363 -14.42 -11.24 -15.53
C ARG A 363 -14.49 -9.75 -15.78
N LEU A 364 -13.40 -9.15 -16.27
CA LEU A 364 -13.42 -7.75 -16.66
C LEU A 364 -14.19 -7.58 -17.97
N VAL A 365 -15.11 -6.62 -17.97
CA VAL A 365 -15.97 -6.25 -19.11
C VAL A 365 -15.98 -4.73 -19.27
N SER A 366 -14.80 -4.14 -19.13
CA SER A 366 -14.61 -2.68 -19.18
C SER A 366 -15.02 -2.12 -20.54
N LEU A 367 -15.35 -0.83 -20.59
CA LEU A 367 -15.80 -0.16 -21.80
C LEU A 367 -15.36 1.31 -21.81
N ILE A 368 -15.34 1.88 -23.00
CA ILE A 368 -15.10 3.30 -23.26
C ILE A 368 -16.34 3.84 -23.97
N LEU A 369 -16.88 4.94 -23.45
CA LEU A 369 -18.08 5.58 -23.96
C LEU A 369 -17.74 7.00 -24.42
N THR A 370 -18.28 7.38 -25.56
CA THR A 370 -18.35 8.77 -26.01
C THR A 370 -19.81 9.24 -25.99
N HIS A 371 -20.04 10.54 -26.01
CA HIS A 371 -21.38 11.12 -26.09
C HIS A 371 -21.67 11.56 -27.52
N GLU A 372 -22.61 10.88 -28.17
CA GLU A 372 -23.02 11.18 -29.54
C GLU A 372 -24.38 11.88 -29.53
N GLY A 373 -24.35 13.20 -29.62
CA GLY A 373 -25.53 14.05 -29.71
C GLY A 373 -26.33 14.10 -28.41
N THR A 374 -27.19 13.10 -28.17
CA THR A 374 -28.08 13.07 -26.98
C THR A 374 -27.94 11.80 -26.15
N ALA A 375 -27.02 10.90 -26.50
CA ALA A 375 -26.85 9.63 -25.81
C ALA A 375 -25.41 9.13 -25.83
N TYR A 376 -25.07 8.30 -24.86
CA TYR A 376 -23.79 7.59 -24.83
C TYR A 376 -23.74 6.45 -25.85
N ALA A 377 -22.64 6.40 -26.60
CA ALA A 377 -22.31 5.33 -27.53
C ALA A 377 -20.99 4.65 -27.12
N PRO A 378 -20.89 3.31 -27.16
CA PRO A 378 -19.65 2.62 -26.84
C PRO A 378 -18.64 2.73 -27.99
N MET A 379 -17.49 3.35 -27.75
CA MET A 379 -16.33 3.31 -28.66
C MET A 379 -15.60 1.97 -28.59
N ALA A 380 -15.51 1.42 -27.38
CA ALA A 380 -14.93 0.11 -27.13
C ALA A 380 -15.71 -0.59 -26.02
N ASN A 381 -15.93 -1.89 -26.14
CA ASN A 381 -16.67 -2.67 -25.15
C ASN A 381 -16.00 -4.01 -24.86
N GLN A 382 -16.40 -4.64 -23.75
CA GLN A 382 -15.89 -5.95 -23.31
C GLN A 382 -14.37 -6.02 -23.19
N LEU A 383 -13.73 -4.89 -22.87
CA LEU A 383 -12.30 -4.81 -22.69
C LEU A 383 -11.88 -5.65 -21.47
N PRO A 384 -10.97 -6.63 -21.61
CA PRO A 384 -10.57 -7.53 -20.55
C PRO A 384 -9.50 -6.91 -19.62
N TYR A 385 -9.60 -5.60 -19.37
CA TYR A 385 -8.58 -4.80 -18.70
C TYR A 385 -9.15 -3.96 -17.57
N TYR A 386 -8.37 -3.78 -16.51
CA TYR A 386 -8.52 -2.61 -15.65
C TYR A 386 -7.99 -1.42 -16.42
N LEU A 387 -8.71 -0.31 -16.36
CA LEU A 387 -8.37 0.90 -17.09
C LEU A 387 -8.13 2.05 -16.12
N ARG A 388 -7.01 2.74 -16.26
CA ARG A 388 -6.67 3.92 -15.45
C ARG A 388 -6.12 5.02 -16.33
N VAL A 389 -6.63 6.23 -16.16
CA VAL A 389 -6.00 7.43 -16.73
C VAL A 389 -5.08 8.04 -15.68
N ILE A 390 -3.84 8.37 -16.06
CA ILE A 390 -2.89 9.11 -15.22
C ILE A 390 -2.34 10.32 -15.97
N GLN A 391 -1.85 11.33 -15.25
CA GLN A 391 -0.94 12.33 -15.80
C GLN A 391 0.49 11.77 -15.81
N ASP A 392 1.18 11.88 -16.94
CA ASP A 392 2.61 11.62 -17.02
C ASP A 392 3.44 12.80 -16.46
N ARG A 393 4.77 12.70 -16.49
CA ARG A 393 5.66 13.75 -15.95
C ARG A 393 5.61 15.06 -16.75
N ALA A 394 5.13 15.01 -17.99
CA ALA A 394 4.92 16.19 -18.83
C ALA A 394 3.49 16.76 -18.69
N GLY A 395 2.64 16.15 -17.86
CA GLY A 395 1.24 16.53 -17.67
C GLY A 395 0.30 15.97 -18.71
N LYS A 396 0.78 15.12 -19.63
CA LYS A 396 -0.06 14.48 -20.63
C LYS A 396 -0.88 13.38 -19.96
N LYS A 397 -2.20 13.36 -20.21
CA LYS A 397 -3.07 12.23 -19.82
C LYS A 397 -2.70 11.01 -20.66
N VAL A 398 -2.53 9.85 -20.01
CA VAL A 398 -2.29 8.56 -20.67
C VAL A 398 -3.24 7.50 -20.14
N LEU A 399 -3.79 6.69 -21.04
CA LEU A 399 -4.64 5.55 -20.69
C LEU A 399 -3.78 4.31 -20.49
N LEU A 400 -3.87 3.73 -19.30
CA LEU A 400 -3.16 2.50 -18.93
C LEU A 400 -4.13 1.33 -18.77
N ALA A 401 -3.65 0.14 -19.13
CA ALA A 401 -4.38 -1.10 -19.00
C ALA A 401 -3.57 -2.20 -18.34
N GLN A 402 -4.24 -3.01 -17.52
CA GLN A 402 -3.65 -4.22 -16.95
C GLN A 402 -4.70 -5.34 -16.92
N ARG A 403 -4.28 -6.59 -17.16
CA ARG A 403 -5.19 -7.73 -17.16
C ARG A 403 -5.51 -8.21 -15.74
N LYS A 404 -6.65 -8.86 -15.62
CA LYS A 404 -6.96 -9.69 -14.44
C LYS A 404 -6.20 -11.01 -14.50
N GLY A 405 -5.65 -11.42 -13.37
CA GLY A 405 -5.05 -12.73 -13.19
C GLY A 405 -6.07 -13.86 -13.06
N LYS A 406 -5.59 -15.11 -13.19
CA LYS A 406 -6.46 -16.29 -13.04
C LYS A 406 -7.05 -16.42 -11.62
N TYR A 407 -6.25 -16.05 -10.62
CA TYR A 407 -6.56 -16.16 -9.18
C TYR A 407 -6.19 -14.89 -8.38
N GLU A 408 -5.69 -13.87 -9.06
CA GLU A 408 -5.26 -12.59 -8.50
C GLU A 408 -5.96 -11.44 -9.23
N PRO A 409 -6.21 -10.30 -8.55
CA PRO A 409 -6.87 -9.16 -9.17
C PRO A 409 -6.09 -8.64 -10.37
N PHE A 410 -4.76 -8.59 -10.31
CA PHE A 410 -3.88 -8.06 -11.35
C PHE A 410 -2.84 -9.11 -11.76
N ASP A 411 -2.50 -9.18 -13.06
CA ASP A 411 -1.47 -10.06 -13.59
C ASP A 411 -0.89 -9.50 -14.89
N GLY A 412 0.41 -9.74 -15.11
CA GLY A 412 1.14 -9.31 -16.28
C GLY A 412 1.48 -7.81 -16.34
N ASP A 413 1.98 -7.41 -17.50
CA ASP A 413 2.49 -6.07 -17.76
C ASP A 413 1.37 -5.02 -17.78
N ILE A 414 1.75 -3.76 -17.55
CA ILE A 414 0.90 -2.60 -17.78
C ILE A 414 1.14 -2.15 -19.22
N TYR A 415 0.06 -1.88 -19.96
CA TYR A 415 0.13 -1.38 -21.33
C TYR A 415 -0.37 0.06 -21.38
N GLN A 416 0.25 0.88 -22.21
CA GLN A 416 -0.36 2.13 -22.65
C GLN A 416 -1.32 1.81 -23.79
N LEU A 417 -2.56 2.23 -23.65
CA LEU A 417 -3.58 2.10 -24.67
C LEU A 417 -3.67 3.38 -25.49
N GLU A 418 -3.90 3.21 -26.78
CA GLU A 418 -4.09 4.32 -27.73
C GLU A 418 -5.30 4.05 -28.61
N TRP A 419 -6.04 5.11 -28.94
CA TRP A 419 -7.10 5.04 -29.93
C TRP A 419 -6.51 5.10 -31.33
N ASP A 420 -6.78 4.08 -32.13
CA ASP A 420 -6.48 4.08 -33.55
C ASP A 420 -7.72 4.57 -34.30
N SER A 421 -7.69 5.85 -34.71
CA SER A 421 -8.78 6.48 -35.45
C SER A 421 -9.00 5.86 -36.84
N GLY A 422 -7.98 5.25 -37.43
CA GLY A 422 -8.09 4.55 -38.72
C GLY A 422 -8.80 3.21 -38.58
N ALA A 423 -8.55 2.48 -37.49
CA ALA A 423 -9.19 1.21 -37.19
C ALA A 423 -10.50 1.34 -36.40
N GLY A 424 -10.78 2.50 -35.80
CA GLY A 424 -11.90 2.71 -34.88
C GLY A 424 -11.82 1.79 -33.67
N SER A 425 -10.62 1.58 -33.13
CA SER A 425 -10.41 0.60 -32.05
C SER A 425 -9.26 0.97 -31.12
N ILE A 426 -9.25 0.36 -29.94
CA ILE A 426 -8.17 0.50 -28.97
C ILE A 426 -7.03 -0.46 -29.32
N THR A 427 -5.82 0.09 -29.34
CA THR A 427 -4.58 -0.68 -29.48
C THR A 427 -3.77 -0.61 -28.19
N ALA A 428 -2.90 -1.60 -27.96
CA ALA A 428 -1.99 -1.67 -26.82
C ALA A 428 -0.54 -1.79 -27.32
N PRO A 429 -0.02 -0.77 -28.03
CA PRO A 429 1.23 -0.90 -28.78
C PRO A 429 2.47 -0.96 -27.89
N VAL A 430 2.39 -0.42 -26.67
CA VAL A 430 3.55 -0.16 -25.82
C VAL A 430 3.34 -0.71 -24.41
N ILE A 431 4.31 -1.48 -23.93
CA ILE A 431 4.41 -1.83 -22.51
C ILE A 431 4.80 -0.56 -21.76
N TYR A 432 3.98 -0.18 -20.78
CA TYR A 432 4.24 0.94 -19.90
C TYR A 432 4.96 0.43 -18.65
N GLU A 433 6.23 0.81 -18.48
CA GLU A 433 7.07 0.35 -17.36
C GLU A 433 7.44 1.53 -16.44
N PRO A 434 6.55 1.95 -15.50
CA PRO A 434 6.85 3.06 -14.60
C PRO A 434 7.97 2.71 -13.61
N ALA A 435 7.99 1.45 -13.21
CA ALA A 435 9.05 0.77 -12.47
C ALA A 435 8.87 -0.74 -12.70
N ARG A 436 9.89 -1.52 -12.37
CA ARG A 436 9.79 -2.98 -12.35
C ARG A 436 8.83 -3.41 -11.24
N ASP A 437 8.02 -4.43 -11.52
CA ASP A 437 7.14 -5.13 -10.57
C ASP A 437 6.07 -4.31 -9.86
N ILE A 438 5.54 -3.31 -10.57
CA ILE A 438 4.29 -2.67 -10.17
C ILE A 438 3.16 -3.70 -10.27
N TYR A 439 2.67 -4.13 -9.10
CA TYR A 439 1.63 -5.14 -8.98
C TYR A 439 0.29 -4.69 -9.57
N SER A 440 -0.09 -3.42 -9.39
CA SER A 440 -1.39 -2.89 -9.82
C SER A 440 -1.26 -1.58 -10.59
N VAL A 441 -2.01 -1.44 -11.68
CA VAL A 441 -2.10 -0.19 -12.44
C VAL A 441 -2.58 0.99 -11.59
N TYR A 442 -3.26 0.78 -10.46
CA TYR A 442 -3.82 1.84 -9.60
C TYR A 442 -2.96 2.26 -8.40
N GLN A 443 -1.86 1.57 -8.12
CA GLN A 443 -1.17 1.77 -6.85
C GLN A 443 -0.06 2.83 -6.90
N PHE A 444 0.31 3.33 -8.08
CA PHE A 444 1.49 4.19 -8.22
C PHE A 444 1.17 5.57 -8.78
N ASN A 445 2.03 6.54 -8.49
CA ASN A 445 2.11 7.81 -9.20
C ASN A 445 3.57 8.13 -9.54
N LEU A 446 3.78 8.88 -10.61
CA LEU A 446 5.11 9.34 -11.01
C LEU A 446 5.55 10.49 -10.09
N VAL A 447 6.86 10.65 -9.94
CA VAL A 447 7.45 11.87 -9.36
C VAL A 447 7.86 12.80 -10.52
N PRO A 448 7.21 13.96 -10.72
CA PRO A 448 7.44 14.81 -11.89
C PRO A 448 8.90 15.28 -12.00
N ASP A 449 9.43 15.80 -10.89
CA ASP A 449 10.78 16.37 -10.84
C ASP A 449 11.88 15.32 -10.70
N ASN A 450 11.54 14.03 -10.66
CA ASN A 450 12.49 12.95 -10.44
C ASN A 450 12.15 11.69 -11.26
N PRO A 451 12.74 11.54 -12.47
CA PRO A 451 12.41 10.43 -13.37
C PRO A 451 12.84 9.06 -12.83
N GLN A 452 13.77 9.03 -11.86
CA GLN A 452 14.25 7.81 -11.24
C GLN A 452 13.40 7.38 -10.04
N HIS A 453 12.31 8.09 -9.76
CA HIS A 453 11.43 7.77 -8.64
C HIS A 453 9.97 7.62 -9.08
N VAL A 454 9.31 6.73 -8.34
CA VAL A 454 7.85 6.57 -8.32
C VAL A 454 7.41 6.45 -6.87
N ILE A 455 6.19 6.86 -6.58
CA ILE A 455 5.56 6.59 -5.29
C ILE A 455 4.49 5.50 -5.48
N ILE A 456 4.39 4.61 -4.52
CA ILE A 456 3.54 3.42 -4.53
C ILE A 456 2.80 3.35 -3.20
N LEU A 457 1.47 3.32 -3.27
CA LEU A 457 0.59 3.01 -2.16
C LEU A 457 0.60 1.50 -1.92
N GLU A 458 1.21 1.09 -0.82
CA GLU A 458 1.40 -0.31 -0.47
C GLU A 458 0.16 -0.93 0.21
N PRO A 459 0.03 -2.27 0.23
CA PRO A 459 -1.06 -2.95 0.92
C PRO A 459 -1.15 -2.69 2.44
N ASN A 460 -0.07 -2.21 3.06
CA ASN A 460 -0.05 -1.78 4.45
C ASN A 460 -0.54 -0.33 4.65
N HIS A 461 -1.04 0.29 3.58
CA HIS A 461 -1.60 1.65 3.50
C HIS A 461 -0.60 2.81 3.67
N TYR A 462 0.70 2.52 3.69
CA TYR A 462 1.73 3.54 3.58
C TYR A 462 2.06 3.80 2.12
N ILE A 463 2.58 4.99 1.82
CA ILE A 463 3.15 5.31 0.52
C ILE A 463 4.66 5.16 0.62
N ASN A 464 5.23 4.26 -0.16
CA ASN A 464 6.67 4.14 -0.32
C ASN A 464 7.07 4.85 -1.62
N GLY A 465 8.23 5.50 -1.63
CA GLY A 465 8.83 5.90 -2.89
C GLY A 465 10.12 5.16 -3.16
N TYR A 466 10.19 4.72 -4.39
CA TYR A 466 11.14 3.74 -4.87
C TYR A 466 12.10 4.40 -5.84
N PHE A 467 13.39 4.13 -5.65
CA PHE A 467 14.39 4.43 -6.65
C PHE A 467 14.35 3.34 -7.73
N THR A 468 13.80 3.67 -8.89
CA THR A 468 13.47 2.70 -9.96
C THR A 468 14.66 1.94 -10.53
N PRO A 469 15.90 2.49 -10.64
CA PRO A 469 17.02 1.73 -11.18
C PRO A 469 17.49 0.55 -10.32
N GLU A 470 17.30 0.61 -8.99
CA GLU A 470 17.78 -0.42 -8.05
C GLU A 470 16.66 -1.05 -7.21
N GLU A 471 15.39 -0.63 -7.40
CA GLU A 471 14.21 -1.12 -6.68
C GLU A 471 14.30 -1.00 -5.14
N ARG A 472 15.07 -0.03 -4.65
CA ARG A 472 15.15 0.26 -3.20
C ARG A 472 14.10 1.28 -2.76
N VAL A 473 13.63 1.11 -1.53
CA VAL A 473 12.80 2.11 -0.86
C VAL A 473 13.70 3.23 -0.33
N ASP A 474 13.49 4.43 -0.82
CA ASP A 474 14.26 5.62 -0.41
C ASP A 474 13.49 6.51 0.58
N ALA A 475 12.15 6.43 0.57
CA ALA A 475 11.30 7.08 1.54
C ALA A 475 9.98 6.32 1.77
N THR A 476 9.39 6.54 2.94
CA THR A 476 8.06 6.06 3.32
C THR A 476 7.28 7.23 3.91
N SER A 477 5.98 7.31 3.62
CA SER A 477 5.09 8.29 4.21
C SER A 477 5.06 8.15 5.73
N ASP A 478 4.74 9.24 6.41
CA ASP A 478 4.56 9.24 7.84
C ASP A 478 3.14 8.85 8.28
N THR A 479 2.23 8.82 7.33
CA THR A 479 0.81 8.60 7.53
C THR A 479 0.44 7.21 7.00
N ASP A 480 -0.23 6.44 7.85
CA ASP A 480 -1.02 5.26 7.47
C ASP A 480 -2.37 5.77 6.95
N PHE A 481 -2.64 5.59 5.66
CA PHE A 481 -3.87 6.07 5.03
C PHE A 481 -5.08 5.15 5.27
N GLY A 482 -4.93 4.14 6.12
CA GLY A 482 -5.95 3.16 6.53
C GLY A 482 -6.46 2.28 5.39
N PRO A 483 -7.26 1.24 5.64
CA PRO A 483 -7.73 0.33 4.60
C PRO A 483 -8.93 0.86 3.81
N PHE A 484 -8.88 0.72 2.49
CA PHE A 484 -10.01 1.04 1.61
C PHE A 484 -10.67 -0.24 1.08
N LYS A 485 -11.77 -0.66 1.70
CA LYS A 485 -12.47 -1.94 1.41
C LYS A 485 -13.95 -1.72 1.06
N GLU A 486 -14.23 -0.77 0.17
CA GLU A 486 -15.61 -0.33 -0.14
C GLU A 486 -16.35 -1.21 -1.17
N PHE A 487 -15.66 -1.62 -2.23
CA PHE A 487 -16.30 -2.24 -3.40
C PHE A 487 -15.74 -3.64 -3.66
N PRO A 488 -16.22 -4.66 -2.93
CA PRO A 488 -15.73 -6.02 -3.09
C PRO A 488 -16.24 -6.68 -4.37
N TYR A 489 -15.38 -7.48 -5.00
CA TYR A 489 -15.75 -8.40 -6.07
C TYR A 489 -15.03 -9.75 -5.90
N PRO A 490 -15.66 -10.86 -6.31
CA PRO A 490 -15.09 -12.18 -6.11
C PRO A 490 -13.94 -12.47 -7.08
N ILE A 491 -12.91 -13.13 -6.58
CA ILE A 491 -11.87 -13.77 -7.37
C ILE A 491 -11.77 -15.21 -6.92
N ARG A 492 -11.90 -16.13 -7.85
CA ARG A 492 -11.84 -17.56 -7.53
C ARG A 492 -10.49 -17.94 -6.92
N LEU A 493 -10.52 -18.88 -5.98
CA LEU A 493 -9.31 -19.45 -5.40
C LEU A 493 -8.76 -20.56 -6.29
N GLU A 494 -7.42 -20.66 -6.33
CA GLU A 494 -6.74 -21.76 -7.00
C GLU A 494 -7.12 -23.11 -6.35
N LYS A 495 -6.98 -23.18 -5.03
CA LYS A 495 -7.40 -24.32 -4.21
C LYS A 495 -8.50 -23.88 -3.28
N ASP A 496 -9.47 -24.76 -3.09
CA ASP A 496 -10.58 -24.47 -2.20
C ASP A 496 -10.13 -24.56 -0.74
N GLU A 497 -10.59 -23.61 0.07
CA GLU A 497 -10.33 -23.59 1.51
C GLU A 497 -11.48 -24.30 2.24
N TYR A 498 -11.17 -25.41 2.92
CA TYR A 498 -12.13 -26.14 3.75
C TYR A 498 -12.12 -25.55 5.16
N ARG A 499 -13.29 -25.09 5.63
CA ARG A 499 -13.44 -24.44 6.96
C ARG A 499 -14.00 -25.40 8.04
N GLY A 500 -14.04 -26.70 7.74
CA GLY A 500 -14.67 -27.74 8.54
C GLY A 500 -16.03 -28.16 7.98
N GLY A 501 -16.36 -29.45 8.03
CA GLY A 501 -17.60 -29.99 7.46
C GLY A 501 -17.69 -29.85 5.92
N PHE A 502 -18.90 -29.59 5.41
CA PHE A 502 -19.17 -29.35 3.99
C PHE A 502 -18.96 -27.87 3.57
N ASP A 503 -18.49 -27.00 4.47
CA ASP A 503 -18.27 -25.58 4.18
C ASP A 503 -16.96 -25.34 3.43
N LYS A 504 -17.10 -25.00 2.15
CA LYS A 504 -16.03 -24.78 1.19
C LYS A 504 -15.99 -23.33 0.74
N LYS A 505 -14.88 -22.64 0.99
CA LYS A 505 -14.63 -21.31 0.42
C LYS A 505 -13.92 -21.45 -0.92
N THR A 506 -14.59 -21.01 -1.98
CA THR A 506 -14.15 -21.14 -3.38
C THR A 506 -13.61 -19.85 -3.98
N PHE A 507 -13.69 -18.73 -3.26
CA PHE A 507 -13.29 -17.41 -3.74
C PHE A 507 -12.79 -16.52 -2.58
N LYS A 508 -12.00 -15.50 -2.93
CA LYS A 508 -11.64 -14.37 -2.06
C LYS A 508 -12.27 -13.08 -2.59
N PHE A 509 -12.50 -12.11 -1.72
CA PHE A 509 -12.88 -10.77 -2.16
C PHE A 509 -11.61 -9.99 -2.48
N ALA A 510 -11.52 -9.49 -3.71
CA ALA A 510 -10.72 -8.31 -4.02
C ALA A 510 -11.59 -7.06 -3.84
N PHE A 511 -10.97 -5.90 -3.74
CA PHE A 511 -11.65 -4.62 -3.59
C PHE A 511 -11.22 -3.67 -4.70
N ALA A 512 -12.13 -2.85 -5.21
CA ALA A 512 -11.75 -1.78 -6.13
C ALA A 512 -10.73 -0.86 -5.44
N PRO A 513 -9.59 -0.57 -6.08
CA PRO A 513 -8.58 0.32 -5.49
C PRO A 513 -9.16 1.69 -5.14
N ARG A 514 -8.59 2.36 -4.14
CA ARG A 514 -8.92 3.77 -3.86
C ARG A 514 -8.37 4.65 -4.97
N ARG A 515 -8.96 5.83 -5.16
CA ARG A 515 -8.40 6.86 -6.04
C ARG A 515 -7.07 7.36 -5.47
N PHE A 516 -6.04 7.35 -6.31
CA PHE A 516 -4.71 7.87 -6.03
C PHE A 516 -4.21 8.56 -7.28
N GLU A 517 -4.21 9.90 -7.31
CA GLU A 517 -4.07 10.66 -8.55
C GLU A 517 -3.06 11.80 -8.40
N LEU A 518 -2.12 11.87 -9.32
CA LEU A 518 -1.18 12.99 -9.45
C LEU A 518 -1.87 14.14 -10.18
N HIS A 519 -1.72 15.34 -9.63
CA HIS A 519 -2.15 16.59 -10.24
C HIS A 519 -0.98 17.58 -10.27
N LEU A 520 -0.47 17.88 -11.46
CA LEU A 520 0.63 18.83 -11.63
C LEU A 520 0.24 20.25 -11.26
N GLU A 521 -1.01 20.63 -11.53
CA GLU A 521 -1.59 21.93 -11.26
C GLU A 521 -1.65 22.28 -9.76
N TYR A 522 -1.66 21.27 -8.88
CA TYR A 522 -1.67 21.44 -7.42
C TYR A 522 -0.29 21.21 -6.82
N ASP A 523 0.71 21.94 -7.32
CA ASP A 523 2.11 21.82 -6.88
C ASP A 523 2.65 20.38 -7.02
N ALA A 524 2.28 19.67 -8.09
CA ALA A 524 2.71 18.30 -8.34
C ALA A 524 2.42 17.32 -7.18
N GLN A 525 1.26 17.49 -6.54
CA GLN A 525 0.82 16.65 -5.44
C GLN A 525 0.03 15.42 -5.91
N SER A 526 0.15 14.33 -5.17
CA SER A 526 -0.68 13.14 -5.34
C SER A 526 -1.75 13.08 -4.26
N PHE A 527 -3.01 12.96 -4.66
CA PHE A 527 -4.17 12.98 -3.79
C PHE A 527 -4.72 11.57 -3.58
N LEU A 528 -5.14 11.27 -2.35
CA LEU A 528 -5.81 10.04 -1.99
C LEU A 528 -6.75 10.22 -0.81
N ILE A 529 -7.60 9.21 -0.61
CA ILE A 529 -8.48 9.12 0.57
C ILE A 529 -7.68 8.57 1.75
N ASN A 530 -7.62 9.36 2.83
CA ASN A 530 -7.23 8.91 4.15
C ASN A 530 -8.46 8.31 4.87
N LYS A 531 -8.40 7.02 5.16
CA LYS A 531 -9.55 6.19 5.56
C LYS A 531 -9.39 5.70 6.99
N GLU A 532 -9.86 6.47 7.97
CA GLU A 532 -9.81 6.06 9.39
C GLU A 532 -10.91 5.05 9.75
N ARG A 533 -11.95 4.91 8.91
CA ARG A 533 -13.04 3.96 9.15
C ARG A 533 -12.75 2.58 8.61
N GLU A 534 -12.79 1.58 9.48
CA GLU A 534 -12.90 0.19 9.07
C GLU A 534 -14.33 -0.14 8.63
N PRO A 535 -14.54 -0.66 7.41
CA PRO A 535 -15.86 -1.15 7.01
C PRO A 535 -16.22 -2.38 7.86
N GLN A 536 -17.36 -2.33 8.54
CA GLN A 536 -17.84 -3.48 9.31
C GLN A 536 -18.30 -4.59 8.35
N THR A 537 -17.48 -5.63 8.22
CA THR A 537 -17.84 -6.86 7.52
C THR A 537 -18.57 -7.78 8.49
N LEU A 538 -19.90 -7.85 8.39
CA LEU A 538 -20.65 -8.93 9.04
C LEU A 538 -20.44 -10.23 8.26
N ALA A 539 -20.09 -11.29 8.99
CA ALA A 539 -19.84 -12.62 8.48
C ALA A 539 -20.86 -13.04 7.40
N GLY A 540 -20.38 -13.21 6.17
CA GLY A 540 -21.09 -13.93 5.10
C GLY A 540 -22.15 -13.15 4.31
N LYS A 541 -22.54 -11.93 4.70
CA LYS A 541 -23.45 -11.09 3.90
C LYS A 541 -22.96 -9.63 3.94
N ILE A 542 -22.58 -9.10 2.79
CA ILE A 542 -22.25 -7.67 2.62
C ILE A 542 -23.57 -6.89 2.71
N LYS A 543 -24.05 -6.65 3.93
CA LYS A 543 -24.94 -5.54 4.23
C LYS A 543 -24.11 -4.56 5.04
N THR A 544 -23.74 -3.44 4.43
CA THR A 544 -23.04 -2.35 5.08
C THR A 544 -23.97 -1.71 6.10
N VAL A 545 -23.97 -2.23 7.33
CA VAL A 545 -24.69 -1.61 8.44
C VAL A 545 -23.86 -0.40 8.88
N ILE A 546 -24.37 0.80 8.59
CA ILE A 546 -23.78 2.08 9.02
C ILE A 546 -23.97 2.21 10.54
N LYS A 547 -23.13 1.52 11.33
CA LYS A 547 -22.80 2.02 12.67
C LYS A 547 -21.73 3.08 12.45
N GLN A 548 -21.93 4.26 13.04
CA GLN A 548 -20.93 5.34 13.04
C GLN A 548 -19.59 4.78 13.52
N GLY A 549 -18.71 4.42 12.58
CA GLY A 549 -17.32 4.17 12.89
C GLY A 549 -16.77 5.46 13.49
N LYS A 550 -16.03 5.35 14.61
CA LYS A 550 -15.48 6.52 15.30
C LYS A 550 -14.45 7.30 14.46
N GLY A 551 -13.95 6.73 13.36
CA GLY A 551 -12.99 7.37 12.46
C GLY A 551 -13.60 8.52 11.65
N LYS A 552 -12.76 9.46 11.24
CA LYS A 552 -13.11 10.52 10.29
C LYS A 552 -12.25 10.39 9.03
N ASP A 553 -12.88 10.39 7.87
CA ASP A 553 -12.17 10.29 6.60
C ASP A 553 -11.78 11.69 6.12
N SER A 554 -10.72 11.80 5.33
CA SER A 554 -10.26 13.04 4.71
C SER A 554 -9.64 12.75 3.34
N ILE A 555 -9.41 13.80 2.55
CA ILE A 555 -8.53 13.76 1.39
C ILE A 555 -7.16 14.25 1.84
N ALA A 556 -6.12 13.49 1.53
CA ALA A 556 -4.74 13.87 1.79
C ALA A 556 -4.03 14.12 0.46
N ALA A 557 -3.17 15.12 0.44
CA ALA A 557 -2.21 15.36 -0.62
C ALA A 557 -0.82 15.02 -0.10
N VAL A 558 -0.07 14.26 -0.88
CA VAL A 558 1.32 13.91 -0.60
C VAL A 558 2.22 14.38 -1.72
N LYS A 559 3.46 14.70 -1.39
CA LYS A 559 4.48 15.07 -2.39
C LYS A 559 5.81 14.46 -2.04
N TRP A 560 6.56 14.05 -3.05
CA TRP A 560 7.96 13.69 -2.86
C TRP A 560 8.79 14.96 -2.67
N ILE A 561 9.38 15.15 -1.48
CA ILE A 561 10.22 16.31 -1.16
C ILE A 561 11.54 15.83 -0.57
N GLY A 562 12.62 16.00 -1.35
CA GLY A 562 13.95 15.53 -0.98
C GLY A 562 14.00 14.02 -0.83
N ASN A 563 14.07 13.53 0.42
CA ASN A 563 14.09 12.11 0.77
C ASN A 563 12.88 11.71 1.63
N GLN A 564 11.75 12.41 1.49
CA GLN A 564 10.54 12.22 2.29
C GLN A 564 9.29 12.28 1.41
N ILE A 565 8.21 11.69 1.92
CA ILE A 565 6.86 11.79 1.36
C ILE A 565 5.94 12.33 2.46
N PRO A 566 6.03 13.62 2.82
CA PRO A 566 5.09 14.20 3.76
C PRO A 566 3.69 14.29 3.16
N THR A 567 2.69 14.21 4.04
CA THR A 567 1.38 14.79 3.77
C THR A 567 1.53 16.31 3.74
N THR A 568 1.43 16.91 2.56
CA THR A 568 1.62 18.37 2.36
C THR A 568 0.33 19.15 2.56
N TRP A 569 -0.81 18.49 2.45
CA TRP A 569 -2.12 19.07 2.69
C TRP A 569 -3.11 17.97 3.12
N GLU A 570 -4.05 18.31 3.99
CA GLU A 570 -5.15 17.42 4.38
C GLU A 570 -6.43 18.26 4.43
N SER A 571 -7.50 17.74 3.83
CA SER A 571 -8.81 18.35 3.88
C SER A 571 -9.38 18.33 5.30
N LYS A 572 -10.45 19.10 5.53
CA LYS A 572 -11.24 18.95 6.76
C LYS A 572 -11.72 17.50 6.91
N ARG A 573 -11.49 16.92 8.09
CA ARG A 573 -11.96 15.57 8.41
C ARG A 573 -13.48 15.49 8.49
N ILE A 574 -14.08 14.56 7.74
CA ILE A 574 -15.53 14.38 7.62
C ILE A 574 -16.00 13.19 8.44
N SER A 575 -17.11 13.38 9.17
CA SER A 575 -17.80 12.33 9.92
C SER A 575 -18.74 11.46 9.06
N LYS A 576 -18.49 11.38 7.74
CA LYS A 576 -19.23 10.60 6.73
C LYS A 576 -18.26 9.76 5.93
N ASP A 577 -18.75 8.61 5.46
CA ASP A 577 -17.95 7.61 4.78
C ASP A 577 -17.55 8.07 3.37
N LEU A 578 -16.26 8.30 3.14
CA LEU A 578 -15.76 8.88 1.90
C LEU A 578 -15.43 7.78 0.88
N LEU A 579 -16.04 7.87 -0.31
CA LEU A 579 -16.00 6.82 -1.34
C LEU A 579 -15.16 7.18 -2.56
N ASP A 580 -15.18 8.45 -2.97
CA ASP A 580 -14.43 8.98 -4.12
C ASP A 580 -14.29 10.50 -4.02
N PHE A 581 -13.45 11.10 -4.87
CA PHE A 581 -13.30 12.55 -5.00
C PHE A 581 -12.98 12.96 -6.45
N SER A 582 -13.26 14.23 -6.78
CA SER A 582 -12.91 14.81 -8.08
C SER A 582 -12.73 16.32 -7.96
N PHE A 583 -11.92 16.90 -8.85
CA PHE A 583 -11.63 18.33 -8.88
C PHE A 583 -12.43 19.01 -9.98
N LEU A 584 -12.89 20.22 -9.70
CA LEU A 584 -13.43 21.14 -10.69
C LEU A 584 -12.56 22.39 -10.72
N HIS A 585 -11.91 22.60 -11.87
CA HIS A 585 -11.19 23.84 -12.17
C HIS A 585 -12.11 24.77 -12.97
N GLN A 586 -12.50 25.90 -12.38
CA GLN A 586 -13.34 26.89 -13.05
C GLN A 586 -12.69 28.28 -12.96
N GLY A 587 -11.93 28.63 -14.00
CA GLY A 587 -11.20 29.90 -14.10
C GLY A 587 -10.09 30.01 -13.04
N THR A 588 -10.33 30.75 -11.96
CA THR A 588 -9.36 30.92 -10.86
C THR A 588 -9.77 30.18 -9.58
N LYS A 589 -10.89 29.46 -9.61
CA LYS A 589 -11.40 28.70 -8.47
C LYS A 589 -11.21 27.22 -8.71
N ASP A 590 -10.51 26.59 -7.77
CA ASP A 590 -10.42 25.14 -7.64
C ASP A 590 -11.39 24.68 -6.55
N MET A 591 -12.23 23.71 -6.90
CA MET A 591 -13.15 23.09 -5.97
C MET A 591 -12.91 21.59 -5.91
N LEU A 592 -12.75 21.07 -4.71
CA LEU A 592 -12.68 19.63 -4.46
C LEU A 592 -14.05 19.13 -4.03
N PHE A 593 -14.61 18.24 -4.83
CA PHE A 593 -15.84 17.53 -4.52
C PHE A 593 -15.53 16.14 -3.99
N VAL A 594 -16.31 15.69 -3.02
CA VAL A 594 -16.21 14.34 -2.45
C VAL A 594 -17.55 13.63 -2.52
N LEU A 595 -17.51 12.35 -2.89
CA LEU A 595 -18.66 11.45 -2.83
C LEU A 595 -18.67 10.78 -1.46
N VAL A 596 -19.74 11.00 -0.71
CA VAL A 596 -19.90 10.51 0.66
C VAL A 596 -21.15 9.67 0.81
N ARG A 597 -21.09 8.72 1.74
CA ARG A 597 -22.21 7.92 2.22
C ARG A 597 -22.48 8.21 3.69
N ASP A 598 -23.75 8.40 4.03
CA ASP A 598 -24.22 8.53 5.40
C ASP A 598 -25.56 7.80 5.62
N GLN A 599 -26.18 7.99 6.78
CA GLN A 599 -27.43 7.31 7.14
C GLN A 599 -28.62 7.66 6.24
N LYS A 600 -28.55 8.78 5.50
CA LYS A 600 -29.61 9.24 4.59
C LYS A 600 -29.33 8.85 3.14
N GLY A 601 -28.26 8.09 2.87
CA GLY A 601 -27.86 7.66 1.54
C GLY A 601 -26.59 8.36 1.07
N TYR A 602 -26.55 8.69 -0.22
CA TYR A 602 -25.34 9.19 -0.89
C TYR A 602 -25.46 10.70 -1.14
N ALA A 603 -24.32 11.39 -1.17
CA ALA A 603 -24.25 12.80 -1.47
C ALA A 603 -22.90 13.17 -2.08
N VAL A 604 -22.87 14.27 -2.82
CA VAL A 604 -21.65 14.97 -3.19
C VAL A 604 -21.57 16.26 -2.38
N GLU A 605 -20.40 16.56 -1.84
CA GLU A 605 -20.17 17.82 -1.15
C GLU A 605 -18.82 18.43 -1.48
N THR A 606 -18.73 19.76 -1.43
CA THR A 606 -17.46 20.46 -1.52
C THR A 606 -16.73 20.40 -0.18
N ILE A 607 -15.42 20.19 -0.22
CA ILE A 607 -14.57 20.11 0.96
C ILE A 607 -13.44 21.15 0.87
N GLN A 608 -13.01 21.63 2.04
CA GLN A 608 -11.88 22.55 2.19
C GLN A 608 -10.62 21.82 2.63
#